data_AF-A0AAV1LIW2-F1
#
_entry.id   AF-A0AAV1LIW2-F1
#
_cell.length_a   1.000
_cell.length_b   1.000
_cell.length_c   1.000
_cell.angle_alpha   90.00
_cell.angle_beta   90.00
_cell.angle_gamma   90.00
#
_symmetry.space_group_name_H-M   'P 1'
#
loop_
_entity.id
_entity.type
_entity.pdbx_description
1 polymer ?
#
loop_
_entity_poly.entity_id
_entity_poly.type
_entity_poly.pdbx_seq_one_letter_code
_entity_poly.pdbx_strand_id
1 'polypeptide(L)'
;MNADSFEKWFRGVLPKLKPNSVVVMDNAPYHSRKLESLPIMSWTKPRILEWLTSKNISFEATMVKATLIDIVRQHKQEHCDKYVVDEMAAQHGIIVLRLPPYHCELNPIELVWAQAKGYVARNNKTFKMTEVKKLFEEGLQHITPEKWNSCVSHIIKKEDKMYGLDHMIDNVTDRFLINVTESDSDDFLYDNE
;
A
#
# COMPACT_ATOMS: atom_id res chain seq x y z
N MET A 1 7.71 -16.13 4.52
CA MET A 1 8.67 -15.01 4.65
C MET A 1 8.24 -14.15 5.84
N ASN A 2 9.16 -13.64 6.65
CA ASN A 2 8.85 -12.75 7.78
C ASN A 2 9.56 -11.39 7.59
N ALA A 3 9.22 -10.41 8.44
CA ALA A 3 9.79 -9.06 8.37
C ALA A 3 11.33 -9.08 8.41
N ASP A 4 11.94 -9.84 9.31
CA ASP A 4 13.40 -9.89 9.46
C ASP A 4 14.10 -10.42 8.20
N SER A 5 13.55 -11.47 7.58
CA SER A 5 14.10 -12.05 6.36
C SER A 5 13.97 -11.07 5.20
N PHE A 6 12.82 -10.39 5.10
CA PHE A 6 12.57 -9.38 4.09
C PHE A 6 13.52 -8.19 4.26
N GLU A 7 13.62 -7.62 5.46
CA GLU A 7 14.50 -6.49 5.77
C GLU A 7 15.97 -6.81 5.50
N LYS A 8 16.42 -8.02 5.84
CA LYS A 8 17.77 -8.48 5.51
C LYS A 8 18.02 -8.51 4.01
N TRP A 9 17.08 -9.06 3.24
CA TRP A 9 17.16 -9.07 1.78
C TRP A 9 17.13 -7.65 1.21
N PHE A 10 16.20 -6.82 1.66
CA PHE A 10 15.99 -5.46 1.19
C PHE A 10 17.23 -4.58 1.43
N ARG A 11 17.86 -4.71 2.61
CA ARG A 11 19.14 -4.05 2.93
C ARG A 11 20.25 -4.42 1.94
N GLY A 12 20.27 -5.64 1.42
CA GLY A 12 21.25 -6.08 0.42
C GLY A 12 20.93 -5.63 -1.01
N VAL A 13 19.68 -5.24 -1.28
CA VAL A 13 19.21 -4.75 -2.59
C VAL A 13 19.40 -3.24 -2.72
N LEU A 14 19.11 -2.47 -1.67
CA LEU A 14 19.15 -1.01 -1.69
C LEU A 14 20.46 -0.42 -2.27
N PRO A 15 21.67 -0.90 -1.91
CA PRO A 15 22.93 -0.37 -2.47
C PRO A 15 23.14 -0.65 -3.95
N LYS A 16 22.35 -1.57 -4.55
CA LYS A 16 22.42 -1.94 -5.97
C LYS A 16 21.48 -1.09 -6.83
N LEU A 17 20.60 -0.33 -6.20
CA LEU A 17 19.66 0.55 -6.90
C LEU A 17 20.32 1.91 -7.17
N LYS A 18 19.90 2.57 -8.25
CA LYS A 18 20.37 3.92 -8.55
C LYS A 18 19.77 4.91 -7.54
N PRO A 19 20.48 6.00 -7.19
CA PRO A 19 19.89 7.10 -6.42
C PRO A 19 18.61 7.62 -7.08
N ASN A 20 17.66 8.11 -6.29
CA ASN A 20 16.35 8.63 -6.74
C ASN A 20 15.47 7.57 -7.45
N SER A 21 15.70 6.28 -7.18
CA SER A 21 14.80 5.22 -7.64
C SER A 21 13.51 5.20 -6.81
N VAL A 22 12.45 4.68 -7.42
CA VAL A 22 11.20 4.35 -6.74
C VAL A 22 11.08 2.82 -6.66
N VAL A 23 10.82 2.30 -5.47
CA VAL A 23 10.50 0.89 -5.24
C VAL A 23 9.00 0.77 -5.04
N VAL A 24 8.33 0.06 -5.94
CA VAL A 24 6.89 -0.23 -5.82
C VAL A 24 6.70 -1.51 -5.02
N MET A 25 5.82 -1.48 -4.02
CA MET A 25 5.56 -2.61 -3.10
C MET A 25 4.06 -2.87 -2.95
N ASP A 26 3.72 -4.15 -2.82
CA ASP A 26 2.39 -4.57 -2.39
C ASP A 26 2.24 -4.46 -0.87
N ASN A 27 1.01 -4.61 -0.37
CA ASN A 27 0.67 -4.42 1.05
C ASN A 27 0.84 -5.70 1.88
N ALA A 28 1.84 -6.54 1.56
CA ALA A 28 2.10 -7.72 2.37
C ALA A 28 2.42 -7.33 3.83
N PRO A 29 1.90 -8.02 4.86
CA PRO A 29 2.04 -7.59 6.25
C PRO A 29 3.50 -7.37 6.71
N TYR A 30 4.44 -8.13 6.16
CA TYR A 30 5.86 -8.03 6.47
C TYR A 30 6.56 -6.82 5.81
N HIS A 31 5.94 -6.15 4.84
CA HIS A 31 6.41 -4.86 4.31
C HIS A 31 6.03 -3.68 5.20
N SER A 32 5.06 -3.88 6.11
CA SER A 32 4.43 -2.80 6.88
C SER A 32 4.79 -2.86 8.36
N ARG A 33 5.97 -3.41 8.69
CA ARG A 33 6.45 -3.36 10.08
C ARG A 33 6.70 -1.91 10.46
N LYS A 34 5.97 -1.45 11.47
CA LYS A 34 6.13 -0.10 12.01
C LYS A 34 7.47 0.02 12.70
N LEU A 35 8.15 1.14 12.49
CA LEU A 35 9.39 1.46 13.19
C LEU A 35 9.14 1.56 14.70
N GLU A 36 7.99 2.09 15.06
CA GLU A 36 7.58 2.26 16.45
C GLU A 36 6.18 1.70 16.69
N SER A 37 6.01 1.01 17.82
CA SER A 37 4.73 0.50 18.28
C SER A 37 4.01 1.55 19.10
N LEU A 38 2.80 1.93 18.70
CA LEU A 38 1.95 2.81 19.52
C LEU A 38 1.47 2.09 20.78
N PRO A 39 1.34 2.82 21.88
CA PRO A 39 0.56 2.36 23.00
C PRO A 39 -0.87 2.00 22.55
N ILE A 40 -1.31 0.81 22.96
CA ILE A 40 -2.65 0.28 22.70
C ILE A 40 -3.31 -0.09 24.03
N MET A 41 -4.62 -0.35 24.02
CA MET A 41 -5.39 -0.67 25.24
C MET A 41 -4.90 -1.93 25.98
N SER A 42 -4.06 -2.77 25.38
CA SER A 42 -3.43 -3.91 26.08
C SER A 42 -2.14 -3.54 26.84
N TRP A 43 -1.50 -2.40 26.57
CA TRP A 43 -0.29 -1.95 27.28
C TRP A 43 -0.60 -1.59 28.73
N THR A 44 0.35 -1.68 29.65
CA THR A 44 0.12 -1.22 31.04
C THR A 44 0.08 0.31 31.10
N LYS A 45 -0.67 0.89 32.05
CA LYS A 45 -0.73 2.36 32.23
C LYS A 45 0.66 2.98 32.38
N PRO A 46 1.59 2.42 33.19
CA PRO A 46 2.96 2.94 33.27
C PRO A 46 3.68 2.99 31.93
N ARG A 47 3.58 1.93 31.13
CA ARG A 47 4.20 1.86 29.80
C ARG A 47 3.64 2.92 28.83
N ILE A 48 2.35 3.25 28.94
CA ILE A 48 1.73 4.33 28.15
C ILE A 48 2.30 5.69 28.57
N LEU A 49 2.45 5.94 29.87
CA LEU A 49 3.03 7.19 30.40
C LEU A 49 4.50 7.35 30.01
N GLU A 50 5.30 6.29 30.10
CA GLU A 50 6.70 6.27 29.64
C GLU A 50 6.80 6.64 28.16
N TRP A 51 5.92 6.09 27.33
CA TRP A 51 5.90 6.41 25.90
C TRP A 51 5.56 7.89 25.66
N LEU A 52 4.49 8.41 26.27
CA LEU A 52 4.11 9.82 26.16
C LEU A 52 5.23 10.76 26.64
N THR A 53 5.90 10.39 27.73
CA THR A 53 7.06 11.13 28.26
C THR A 53 8.23 11.11 27.28
N SER A 54 8.54 9.96 26.68
CA SER A 54 9.63 9.83 25.69
C SER A 54 9.40 10.67 24.43
N LYS A 55 8.14 10.98 24.11
CA LYS A 55 7.72 11.84 22.99
C LYS A 55 7.54 13.29 23.38
N ASN A 56 7.75 13.64 24.65
CA ASN A 56 7.56 14.98 25.18
C ASN A 56 6.12 15.50 24.97
N ILE A 57 5.13 14.60 25.04
CA ILE A 57 3.69 14.92 24.94
C ILE A 57 3.17 15.27 26.33
N SER A 58 2.35 16.33 26.44
CA SER A 58 1.75 16.73 27.71
C SER A 58 0.58 15.82 28.09
N PHE A 59 0.53 15.37 29.34
CA PHE A 59 -0.55 14.55 29.89
C PHE A 59 -0.63 14.70 31.42
N GLU A 60 -1.77 14.35 32.00
CA GLU A 60 -1.91 14.25 33.46
C GLU A 60 -1.82 12.78 33.92
N ALA A 61 -0.94 12.48 34.88
CA ALA A 61 -0.71 11.11 35.34
C ALA A 61 -1.96 10.46 36.00
N THR A 62 -2.90 11.28 36.48
CA THR A 62 -4.18 10.86 37.06
C THR A 62 -5.16 10.36 36.00
N MET A 63 -5.00 10.73 34.72
CA MET A 63 -5.91 10.34 33.63
C MET A 63 -6.10 8.83 33.55
N VAL A 64 -7.31 8.41 33.21
CA VAL A 64 -7.61 7.01 32.95
C VAL A 64 -6.96 6.56 31.64
N LYS A 65 -6.73 5.25 31.54
CA LYS A 65 -6.04 4.65 30.39
C LYS A 65 -6.68 4.99 29.05
N ALA A 66 -8.00 5.07 28.99
CA ALA A 66 -8.73 5.44 27.77
C ALA A 66 -8.34 6.85 27.27
N THR A 67 -8.36 7.85 28.17
CA THR A 67 -7.96 9.24 27.85
C THR A 67 -6.51 9.33 27.39
N LEU A 68 -5.60 8.61 28.03
CA LEU A 68 -4.20 8.56 27.61
C LEU A 68 -4.05 7.98 26.20
N ILE A 69 -4.84 6.95 25.85
CA ILE A 69 -4.85 6.38 24.50
C ILE A 69 -5.46 7.34 23.48
N ASP A 70 -6.45 8.14 23.86
CA ASP A 70 -7.01 9.16 22.96
C ASP A 70 -5.98 10.26 22.65
N ILE A 71 -5.17 10.68 23.62
CA ILE A 71 -4.02 11.57 23.39
C ILE A 71 -3.02 10.92 22.42
N VAL A 72 -2.67 9.64 22.63
CA VAL A 72 -1.79 8.89 21.70
C VAL A 72 -2.37 8.85 20.28
N ARG A 73 -3.69 8.72 20.12
CA ARG A 73 -4.36 8.73 18.80
C ARG A 73 -4.28 10.08 18.13
N GLN A 74 -4.41 11.18 18.89
CA GLN A 74 -4.30 12.54 18.35
C GLN A 74 -2.91 12.81 17.78
N HIS A 75 -1.85 12.28 18.41
CA HIS A 75 -0.47 12.41 17.95
C HIS A 75 0.01 11.26 17.04
N LYS A 76 -0.91 10.42 16.53
CA LYS A 76 -0.55 9.24 15.73
C LYS A 76 0.21 9.61 14.45
N GLN A 77 -0.26 10.62 13.74
CA GLN A 77 0.28 10.99 12.42
C GLN A 77 1.69 11.59 12.54
N GLU A 78 1.95 12.35 13.61
CA GLU A 78 3.24 13.00 13.88
C GLU A 78 4.34 12.00 14.28
N HIS A 79 3.95 10.82 14.81
CA HIS A 79 4.89 9.91 15.46
C HIS A 79 4.89 8.47 14.96
N CYS A 80 3.98 8.04 14.08
CA CYS A 80 3.80 6.59 13.84
C CYS A 80 3.62 6.14 12.39
N ASP A 81 3.50 7.02 11.40
CA ASP A 81 3.27 6.55 10.02
C ASP A 81 4.56 6.13 9.28
N LYS A 82 5.64 5.87 10.03
CA LYS A 82 6.92 5.41 9.49
C LYS A 82 7.05 3.89 9.56
N TYR A 83 7.23 3.29 8.39
CA TYR A 83 7.60 1.88 8.27
C TYR A 83 9.11 1.73 8.22
N VAL A 84 9.61 0.60 8.75
CA VAL A 84 11.05 0.30 8.78
C VAL A 84 11.63 0.26 7.37
N VAL A 85 10.90 -0.36 6.44
CA VAL A 85 11.28 -0.50 5.04
C VAL A 85 11.43 0.88 4.37
N ASP A 86 10.47 1.77 4.62
CA ASP A 86 10.43 3.11 4.05
C ASP A 86 11.62 3.95 4.55
N GLU A 87 11.95 3.87 5.84
CA GLU A 87 13.11 4.56 6.42
C GLU A 87 14.44 3.97 5.90
N MET A 88 14.54 2.65 5.74
CA MET A 88 15.71 2.00 5.14
C MET A 88 15.95 2.48 3.70
N ALA A 89 14.89 2.62 2.91
CA ALA A 89 14.96 3.14 1.55
C ALA A 89 15.31 4.63 1.53
N ALA A 90 14.71 5.44 2.41
CA ALA A 90 14.96 6.86 2.51
C ALA A 90 16.44 7.19 2.82
N GLN A 91 17.12 6.37 3.64
CA GLN A 91 18.56 6.49 3.90
C GLN A 91 19.44 6.36 2.64
N HIS A 92 18.91 5.73 1.58
CA HIS A 92 19.58 5.56 0.29
C HIS A 92 19.06 6.54 -0.78
N GLY A 93 18.21 7.51 -0.41
CA GLY A 93 17.55 8.41 -1.36
C GLY A 93 16.56 7.69 -2.29
N ILE A 94 15.93 6.63 -1.80
CA ILE A 94 14.98 5.80 -2.53
C ILE A 94 13.59 6.00 -1.93
N ILE A 95 12.58 6.14 -2.79
CA ILE A 95 11.19 6.30 -2.38
C ILE A 95 10.49 4.94 -2.45
N VAL A 96 9.72 4.59 -1.42
CA VAL A 96 8.83 3.43 -1.45
C VAL A 96 7.43 3.90 -1.82
N LEU A 97 6.87 3.33 -2.89
CA LEU A 97 5.49 3.55 -3.31
C LEU A 97 4.68 2.28 -3.04
N ARG A 98 3.58 2.41 -2.30
CA ARG A 98 2.71 1.28 -1.97
C ARG A 98 1.51 1.27 -2.91
N LEU A 99 1.16 0.09 -3.40
CA LEU A 99 -0.03 -0.10 -4.21
C LEU A 99 -1.30 0.11 -3.39
N PRO A 100 -2.41 0.51 -4.01
CA PRO A 100 -3.71 0.46 -3.36
C PRO A 100 -4.06 -0.97 -2.88
N PRO A 101 -4.72 -1.13 -1.72
CA PRO A 101 -5.16 -2.46 -1.26
C PRO A 101 -6.01 -3.18 -2.31
N TYR A 102 -5.77 -4.47 -2.50
CA TYR A 102 -6.49 -5.34 -3.45
C TYR A 102 -6.30 -5.02 -4.94
N HIS A 103 -5.40 -4.11 -5.31
CA HIS A 103 -5.11 -3.76 -6.70
C HIS A 103 -3.76 -4.31 -7.19
N CYS A 104 -3.58 -5.63 -7.11
CA CYS A 104 -2.34 -6.27 -7.60
C CYS A 104 -2.16 -6.11 -9.12
N GLU A 105 -3.25 -5.85 -9.84
CA GLU A 105 -3.24 -5.58 -11.26
C GLU A 105 -2.61 -4.24 -11.66
N LEU A 106 -2.30 -3.39 -10.67
CA LEU A 106 -1.49 -2.19 -10.82
C LEU A 106 0.00 -2.45 -10.56
N ASN A 107 0.40 -3.71 -10.31
CA ASN A 107 1.81 -4.06 -10.12
C ASN A 107 2.44 -4.55 -11.43
N PRO A 108 3.40 -3.82 -12.03
CA PRO A 108 4.05 -4.24 -13.27
C PRO A 108 4.79 -5.58 -13.16
N ILE A 109 5.21 -5.97 -11.94
CA ILE A 109 5.92 -7.24 -11.73
C ILE A 109 5.04 -8.45 -12.05
N GLU A 110 3.71 -8.34 -11.96
CA GLU A 110 2.80 -9.45 -12.27
C GLU A 110 2.85 -9.83 -13.76
N LEU A 111 3.03 -8.85 -14.64
CA LEU A 111 3.19 -9.07 -16.09
C LEU A 111 4.54 -9.74 -16.40
N VAL A 112 5.59 -9.38 -15.67
CA VAL A 112 6.92 -10.00 -15.77
C VAL A 112 6.87 -11.43 -15.25
N TRP A 113 6.21 -11.64 -14.11
CA TRP A 113 5.99 -12.97 -13.53
C TRP A 113 5.19 -13.88 -14.45
N ALA A 114 4.15 -13.38 -15.10
CA ALA A 114 3.37 -14.15 -16.06
C ALA A 114 4.25 -14.64 -17.23
N GLN A 115 5.14 -13.78 -17.75
CA GLN A 115 6.07 -14.15 -18.81
C GLN A 115 7.08 -15.20 -18.35
N ALA A 116 7.73 -15.00 -17.19
CA ALA A 116 8.71 -15.93 -16.65
C ALA A 116 8.08 -17.29 -16.32
N LYS A 117 6.92 -17.31 -15.65
CA LYS A 117 6.15 -18.54 -15.36
C LYS A 117 5.73 -19.24 -16.65
N GLY A 118 5.25 -18.50 -17.65
CA GLY A 118 4.87 -19.05 -18.95
C GLY A 118 6.03 -19.63 -19.74
N TYR A 119 7.24 -19.11 -19.55
CA TYR A 119 8.46 -19.72 -20.11
C TYR A 119 8.78 -21.04 -19.42
N VAL A 120 8.82 -21.06 -18.09
CA VAL A 120 9.06 -22.28 -17.32
C VAL A 120 8.02 -23.35 -17.65
N ALA A 121 6.73 -23.01 -17.67
CA ALA A 121 5.65 -23.95 -17.92
C ALA A 121 5.72 -24.62 -19.31
N ARG A 122 6.19 -23.89 -20.34
CA ARG A 122 6.33 -24.44 -21.70
C ARG A 122 7.56 -25.33 -21.89
N ASN A 123 8.61 -25.08 -21.11
CA ASN A 123 9.91 -25.72 -21.32
C ASN A 123 10.27 -26.77 -20.27
N ASN A 124 9.60 -26.76 -19.11
CA ASN A 124 9.85 -27.71 -18.03
C ASN A 124 9.31 -29.09 -18.41
N LYS A 125 10.21 -30.06 -18.60
CA LYS A 125 9.85 -31.42 -18.99
C LYS A 125 9.99 -32.41 -17.84
N THR A 126 10.87 -32.14 -16.88
CA THR A 126 11.20 -33.11 -15.82
C THR A 126 10.59 -32.78 -14.46
N PHE A 127 10.00 -31.59 -14.29
CA PHE A 127 9.43 -31.10 -13.03
C PHE A 127 10.42 -31.10 -11.84
N LYS A 128 11.73 -31.06 -12.13
CA LYS A 128 12.78 -31.02 -11.11
C LYS A 128 13.10 -29.58 -10.75
N MET A 129 13.35 -29.32 -9.47
CA MET A 129 13.64 -27.97 -8.98
C MET A 129 14.90 -27.36 -9.62
N THR A 130 15.90 -28.17 -9.92
CA THR A 130 17.12 -27.73 -10.61
C THR A 130 16.83 -27.20 -12.02
N GLU A 131 15.95 -27.88 -12.76
CA GLU A 131 15.52 -27.45 -14.10
C GLU A 131 14.62 -26.22 -14.01
N VAL A 132 13.69 -26.18 -13.06
CA VAL A 132 12.83 -25.01 -12.81
C VAL A 132 13.68 -23.77 -12.56
N LYS A 133 14.72 -23.87 -11.71
CA LYS A 133 15.62 -22.75 -11.42
C LYS A 133 16.34 -22.26 -12.69
N LYS A 134 16.91 -23.18 -13.48
CA LYS A 134 17.59 -22.85 -14.73
C LYS A 134 16.65 -22.17 -15.73
N LEU A 135 15.48 -22.75 -15.97
CA LEU A 135 14.47 -22.21 -16.88
C LEU A 135 13.94 -20.85 -16.40
N PHE A 136 13.86 -20.63 -15.09
CA PHE A 136 13.48 -19.34 -14.53
C PHE A 136 14.53 -18.28 -14.82
N GLU A 137 15.82 -18.59 -14.61
CA GLU A 137 16.93 -17.69 -14.95
C GLU A 137 16.97 -17.37 -16.45
N GLU A 138 16.75 -18.36 -17.33
CA GLU A 138 16.61 -18.16 -18.79
C GLU A 138 15.38 -17.31 -19.13
N GLY A 139 14.24 -17.57 -18.48
CA GLY A 139 13.02 -16.77 -18.62
C GLY A 139 13.23 -15.29 -18.26
N LEU A 140 14.03 -15.01 -17.22
CA LEU A 140 14.41 -13.65 -16.84
C LEU A 140 15.32 -12.97 -17.86
N GLN A 141 16.22 -13.71 -18.51
CA GLN A 141 17.07 -13.14 -19.59
C GLN A 141 16.26 -12.67 -20.79
N HIS A 142 15.09 -13.24 -21.03
CA HIS A 142 14.18 -12.79 -22.07
C HIS A 142 13.44 -11.48 -21.74
N ILE A 143 13.54 -10.97 -20.52
CA ILE A 143 12.91 -9.73 -20.08
C ILE A 143 13.88 -8.57 -20.33
N THR A 144 13.78 -7.97 -21.51
CA THR A 144 14.62 -6.84 -21.91
C THR A 144 14.10 -5.52 -21.32
N PRO A 145 14.92 -4.45 -21.29
CA PRO A 145 14.46 -3.13 -20.87
C PRO A 145 13.21 -2.64 -21.62
N GLU A 146 13.09 -2.95 -22.91
CA GLU A 146 11.95 -2.58 -23.74
C GLU A 146 10.68 -3.31 -23.30
N LYS A 147 10.78 -4.59 -22.96
CA LYS A 147 9.65 -5.36 -22.43
C LYS A 147 9.24 -4.86 -21.05
N TRP A 148 10.20 -4.53 -20.19
CA TRP A 148 9.90 -3.93 -18.89
C TRP A 148 9.16 -2.60 -19.06
N ASN A 149 9.66 -1.70 -19.92
CA ASN A 149 9.00 -0.43 -20.21
C ASN A 149 7.58 -0.62 -20.77
N SER A 150 7.37 -1.64 -21.61
CA SER A 150 6.05 -1.98 -22.12
C SER A 150 5.09 -2.45 -21.01
N CYS A 151 5.58 -3.25 -20.06
CA CYS A 151 4.81 -3.66 -18.89
C CYS A 151 4.39 -2.45 -18.04
N VAL A 152 5.33 -1.56 -17.74
CA VAL A 152 5.05 -0.33 -16.98
C VAL A 152 4.03 0.56 -17.74
N SER A 153 4.22 0.75 -19.05
CA SER A 153 3.30 1.54 -19.88
C SER A 153 1.90 0.94 -19.93
N HIS A 154 1.77 -0.39 -19.91
CA HIS A 154 0.48 -1.06 -19.85
C HIS A 154 -0.25 -0.78 -18.54
N ILE A 155 0.48 -0.80 -17.41
CA ILE A 155 -0.08 -0.50 -16.10
C ILE A 155 -0.53 0.95 -16.00
N ILE A 156 0.26 1.92 -16.49
CA ILE A 156 -0.13 3.34 -16.52
C ILE A 156 -1.45 3.52 -17.30
N LYS A 157 -1.58 2.91 -18.48
CA LYS A 157 -2.84 2.97 -19.26
C LYS A 157 -4.03 2.35 -18.52
N LYS A 158 -3.77 1.32 -17.70
CA LYS A 158 -4.81 0.69 -16.90
C LYS A 158 -5.26 1.60 -15.77
N GLU A 159 -4.31 2.24 -15.10
CA GLU A 159 -4.56 3.26 -14.08
C GLU A 159 -5.36 4.45 -14.67
N ASP A 160 -4.95 5.00 -15.82
CA ASP A 160 -5.68 6.07 -16.51
C ASP A 160 -7.14 5.70 -16.81
N LYS A 161 -7.38 4.44 -17.21
CA LYS A 161 -8.72 3.94 -17.46
C LYS A 161 -9.55 3.86 -16.17
N MET A 162 -8.94 3.48 -15.05
CA MET A 162 -9.62 3.45 -13.75
C MET A 162 -10.02 4.86 -13.32
N TYR A 163 -9.09 5.83 -13.41
CA TYR A 163 -9.40 7.24 -13.16
C TYR A 163 -10.52 7.77 -14.05
N GLY A 164 -10.51 7.42 -15.34
CA GLY A 164 -11.58 7.80 -16.26
C GLY A 164 -12.95 7.26 -15.86
N LEU A 165 -13.02 6.05 -15.31
CA LEU A 165 -14.27 5.48 -14.79
C LEU A 165 -14.74 6.19 -13.53
N ASP A 166 -13.84 6.49 -12.60
CA ASP A 166 -14.17 7.22 -11.37
C ASP A 166 -14.74 8.60 -11.69
N HIS A 167 -14.12 9.34 -12.61
CA HIS A 167 -14.67 10.61 -13.09
C HIS A 167 -16.07 10.48 -13.72
N MET A 168 -16.36 9.37 -14.41
CA MET A 168 -17.71 9.13 -14.94
C MET A 168 -18.70 8.86 -13.82
N ILE A 169 -18.30 8.11 -12.79
CA ILE A 169 -19.15 7.81 -11.62
C ILE A 169 -19.48 9.10 -10.85
N ASP A 170 -18.50 9.98 -10.62
CA ASP A 170 -18.71 11.27 -9.96
C ASP A 170 -19.73 12.11 -10.74
N ASN A 171 -19.52 12.26 -12.06
CA ASN A 171 -20.43 13.01 -12.92
C ASN A 171 -21.87 12.45 -12.92
N VAL A 172 -22.03 11.13 -12.84
CA VAL A 172 -23.34 10.49 -12.79
C VAL A 172 -23.98 10.67 -11.41
N THR A 173 -23.22 10.52 -10.33
CA THR A 173 -23.69 10.68 -8.95
C THR A 173 -24.15 12.10 -8.68
N ASP A 174 -23.39 13.10 -9.15
CA ASP A 174 -23.75 14.51 -9.03
C ASP A 174 -25.04 14.84 -9.79
N ARG A 175 -25.25 14.25 -10.98
CA ARG A 175 -26.50 14.40 -11.73
C ARG A 175 -27.70 13.79 -11.01
N PHE A 176 -27.54 12.66 -10.34
CA PHE A 176 -28.61 12.06 -9.54
C PHE A 176 -28.95 12.89 -8.30
N LEU A 177 -27.98 13.53 -7.67
CA LEU A 177 -28.23 14.46 -6.56
C LEU A 177 -29.07 15.67 -6.99
N ILE A 178 -28.79 16.25 -8.17
CA ILE A 178 -29.52 17.40 -8.71
C ILE A 178 -30.99 17.03 -9.00
N ASN A 179 -31.24 15.85 -9.58
CA ASN A 179 -32.59 15.42 -9.91
C ASN A 179 -33.46 15.01 -8.70
N VAL A 180 -32.87 14.70 -7.55
CA VAL A 180 -33.63 14.38 -6.32
C VAL A 180 -34.15 15.65 -5.64
N THR A 181 -33.53 16.80 -5.86
CA THR A 181 -33.97 18.09 -5.28
C THR A 181 -35.05 18.83 -6.09
N GLU A 182 -35.38 18.38 -7.31
CA GLU A 182 -36.38 19.03 -8.18
C GLU A 182 -37.74 18.31 -8.21
N SER A 183 -37.99 17.34 -7.33
CA SER A 183 -39.29 16.67 -7.22
C SER A 183 -39.88 16.83 -5.82
N ASP A 184 -40.30 18.04 -5.48
CA ASP A 184 -41.30 18.26 -4.42
C ASP A 184 -42.09 19.54 -4.72
N SER A 185 -43.10 19.41 -5.57
CA SER A 185 -44.35 20.16 -5.47
C SER A 185 -45.36 19.54 -6.42
N ASP A 186 -46.37 18.88 -5.85
CA ASP A 186 -47.71 19.02 -6.38
C ASP A 186 -48.71 19.04 -5.22
N ASP A 187 -49.66 19.97 -5.36
CA ASP A 187 -50.40 20.68 -4.33
C ASP A 187 -51.40 19.84 -3.52
N PHE A 188 -51.47 20.13 -2.21
CA PHE A 188 -52.59 19.72 -1.37
C PHE A 188 -53.84 20.56 -1.70
N LEU A 189 -54.77 20.00 -2.46
CA LEU A 189 -56.14 20.51 -2.55
C LEU A 189 -56.99 19.93 -1.41
N TYR A 190 -57.38 20.79 -0.48
CA TYR A 190 -58.44 20.52 0.49
C TYR A 190 -59.80 20.68 -0.18
N ASP A 191 -60.56 19.59 -0.28
CA ASP A 191 -62.01 19.66 -0.53
C ASP A 191 -62.76 19.65 0.81
N ASN A 192 -63.52 20.72 1.04
CA ASN A 192 -64.53 20.84 2.08
C ASN A 192 -65.82 20.16 1.60
N GLU A 193 -66.36 19.22 2.40
CA GLU A 193 -67.76 19.17 2.84
C GLU A 193 -67.96 18.13 3.96
#